data_AF-A0A7C7QYP3-F1
#
_entry.id   AF-A0A7C7QYP3-F1
#
_cell.length_a   1.000
_cell.length_b   1.000
_cell.length_c   1.000
_cell.angle_alpha   90.00
_cell.angle_beta   90.00
_cell.angle_gamma   90.00
#
_symmetry.space_group_name_H-M   'P 1'
#
loop_
_entity.id
_entity.type
_entity.pdbx_description
1 polymer ?
#
loop_
_entity_poly.entity_id
_entity_poly.type
_entity_poly.pdbx_seq_one_letter_code
_entity_poly.pdbx_strand_id
1 'polypeptide(L)'
;YLPNGNPVPGPKYDYKLAWMERLHAHGQGLLASEMPVVMAGDYNIIPQDQDAARPEAWQQDALARPESRAAFRRLLNLGFTEAFRACNQAPGMYSFWDYQAGAWNRNDGIRIDHHLLSPEAADLLQDCWIEKDLRGWEKPSDHVPVWIELAA
;
A
#
# COMPACT_ATOMS: atom_id res chain seq x y z
N TYR A 1 -4.92 -7.47 4.12
CA TYR A 1 -5.16 -6.48 5.19
C TYR A 1 -4.08 -6.61 6.25
N LEU A 2 -3.18 -5.63 6.29
CA LEU A 2 -2.08 -5.54 7.26
C LEU A 2 -2.54 -4.68 8.46
N PRO A 3 -2.17 -5.02 9.70
CA PRO A 3 -2.57 -4.25 10.87
C PRO A 3 -2.20 -2.75 10.80
N ASN A 4 -3.17 -1.86 11.05
CA ASN A 4 -2.96 -0.40 11.04
C ASN A 4 -1.81 0.05 11.97
N GLY A 5 -1.80 -0.46 13.20
CA GLY A 5 -0.73 -0.25 14.18
C GLY A 5 -0.91 0.93 15.14
N ASN A 6 -1.88 1.82 14.91
CA ASN A 6 -2.15 2.92 15.83
C ASN A 6 -2.96 2.50 17.08
N PRO A 7 -2.74 3.17 18.24
CA PRO A 7 -1.76 4.24 18.46
C PRO A 7 -0.32 3.71 18.57
N VAL A 8 0.65 4.58 18.30
CA VAL A 8 2.10 4.32 18.36
C VAL A 8 2.79 5.32 19.29
N PRO A 9 3.80 4.91 20.10
CA PRO A 9 4.26 3.53 20.32
C PRO A 9 3.27 2.68 21.12
N GLY A 10 3.37 1.36 21.03
CA GLY A 10 2.56 0.44 21.83
C GLY A 10 2.36 -0.94 21.20
N PRO A 11 1.67 -1.85 21.90
CA PRO A 11 1.57 -3.26 21.52
C PRO A 11 0.93 -3.50 20.14
N LYS A 12 0.08 -2.56 19.66
CA LYS A 12 -0.49 -2.64 18.31
C LYS A 12 0.55 -2.39 17.22
N TYR A 13 1.47 -1.45 17.46
CA TYR A 13 2.56 -1.17 16.52
C TYR A 13 3.60 -2.29 16.55
N ASP A 14 3.92 -2.83 17.72
CA ASP A 14 4.78 -4.00 17.84
C ASP A 14 4.19 -5.20 17.09
N TYR A 15 2.87 -5.41 17.23
CA TYR A 15 2.17 -6.45 16.48
C TYR A 15 2.21 -6.20 14.97
N LYS A 16 2.05 -4.95 14.51
CA LYS A 16 2.18 -4.59 13.10
C LYS A 16 3.55 -4.99 12.55
N LEU A 17 4.63 -4.58 13.22
CA LEU A 17 5.99 -4.91 12.79
C LEU A 17 6.22 -6.43 12.79
N ALA A 18 5.82 -7.13 13.86
CA ALA A 18 5.90 -8.59 13.92
C ALA A 18 5.06 -9.28 12.83
N TRP A 19 3.93 -8.70 12.44
CA TRP A 19 3.13 -9.19 11.33
C TRP A 19 3.84 -8.99 9.99
N MET A 20 4.49 -7.84 9.79
CA MET A 20 5.29 -7.59 8.58
C MET A 20 6.48 -8.55 8.45
N GLU A 21 7.12 -8.94 9.55
CA GLU A 21 8.16 -9.99 9.52
C GLU A 21 7.59 -11.33 9.05
N ARG A 22 6.39 -11.70 9.50
CA ARG A 22 5.72 -12.93 9.03
C ARG A 22 5.33 -12.83 7.56
N LEU A 23 4.84 -11.68 7.11
CA LEU A 23 4.54 -11.45 5.69
C LEU A 23 5.81 -11.55 4.85
N HIS A 24 6.94 -11.01 5.32
CA HIS A 24 8.23 -11.14 4.66
C HIS A 24 8.65 -12.60 4.52
N ALA A 25 8.62 -13.39 5.60
CA ALA A 25 8.93 -14.82 5.54
C ALA A 25 7.98 -15.59 4.62
N HIS A 26 6.69 -15.23 4.61
CA HIS A 26 5.71 -15.81 3.69
C HIS A 26 6.02 -15.45 2.22
N GLY A 27 6.33 -14.19 1.94
CA GLY A 27 6.73 -13.72 0.62
C GLY A 27 7.95 -14.44 0.08
N GLN A 28 8.94 -14.74 0.91
CA GLN A 28 10.08 -15.58 0.53
C GLN A 28 9.64 -16.98 0.09
N GLY A 29 8.72 -17.60 0.83
CA GLY A 29 8.16 -18.90 0.47
C GLY A 29 7.35 -18.89 -0.82
N LEU A 30 6.64 -17.79 -1.10
CA LEU A 30 5.90 -17.61 -2.35
C LEU A 30 6.84 -17.47 -3.55
N LEU A 31 7.92 -16.69 -3.43
CA LEU A 31 8.91 -16.52 -4.50
C LEU A 31 9.60 -17.84 -4.86
N ALA A 32 9.80 -18.74 -3.89
CA ALA A 32 10.39 -20.05 -4.14
C ALA A 32 9.51 -20.98 -5.02
N SER A 33 8.25 -20.60 -5.28
CA SER A 33 7.37 -21.35 -6.18
C SER A 33 7.62 -21.09 -7.66
N GLU A 34 8.32 -20.00 -8.02
CA GLU A 34 8.55 -19.56 -9.41
C GLU A 34 7.25 -19.48 -10.25
N MET A 35 6.11 -19.27 -9.59
CA MET A 35 4.83 -19.01 -10.23
C MET A 35 4.50 -17.52 -10.16
N PRO A 36 3.71 -16.98 -11.11
CA PRO A 36 3.15 -15.64 -10.99
C PRO A 36 2.38 -15.48 -9.67
N VAL A 37 2.86 -14.58 -8.80
CA VAL A 37 2.23 -14.29 -7.50
C VAL A 37 1.90 -12.81 -7.41
N VAL A 38 0.69 -12.54 -6.89
CA VAL A 38 0.22 -11.19 -6.54
C VAL A 38 -0.16 -11.18 -5.06
N MET A 39 0.51 -10.35 -4.26
CA MET A 39 0.06 -10.00 -2.91
C MET A 39 -0.64 -8.65 -2.95
N ALA A 40 -1.97 -8.67 -2.83
CA ALA A 40 -2.82 -7.49 -2.94
C ALA A 40 -3.50 -7.13 -1.60
N GLY A 41 -3.69 -5.84 -1.37
CA GLY A 41 -4.66 -5.34 -0.40
C GLY A 41 -4.24 -4.05 0.29
N ASP A 42 -4.96 -3.72 1.37
CA ASP A 42 -4.59 -2.64 2.28
C ASP A 42 -3.40 -3.06 3.15
N TYR A 43 -2.28 -2.37 2.97
CA TYR A 43 -1.06 -2.57 3.75
C TYR A 43 -0.97 -1.63 4.95
N ASN A 44 -1.82 -0.60 5.09
CA ASN A 44 -1.64 0.43 6.11
C ASN A 44 -0.19 0.95 6.14
N ILE A 45 0.43 1.17 4.98
CA ILE A 45 1.77 1.72 4.85
C ILE A 45 1.75 2.80 3.78
N ILE A 46 2.29 3.98 4.12
CA ILE A 46 2.57 5.09 3.20
C ILE A 46 4.06 5.00 2.83
N PRO A 47 4.43 4.43 1.66
CA PRO A 47 5.82 4.09 1.36
C PRO A 47 6.74 5.32 1.26
N GLN A 48 6.25 6.40 0.66
CA GLN A 48 7.00 7.64 0.40
C GLN A 48 6.16 8.87 0.74
N ASP A 49 6.78 10.04 0.86
CA ASP A 49 6.04 11.28 1.20
C ASP A 49 5.04 11.69 0.11
N GLN A 50 5.35 11.40 -1.16
CA GLN A 50 4.44 11.62 -2.29
C GLN A 50 3.17 10.75 -2.25
N ASP A 51 3.15 9.74 -1.38
CA ASP A 51 1.99 8.86 -1.15
C ASP A 51 1.00 9.45 -0.13
N ALA A 52 1.23 10.68 0.34
CA ALA A 52 0.30 11.42 1.19
C ALA A 52 0.14 12.86 0.69
N ALA A 53 -1.06 13.43 0.81
CA ALA A 53 -1.29 14.85 0.49
C ALA A 53 -0.54 15.80 1.43
N ARG A 54 -0.39 15.41 2.68
CA ARG A 54 0.24 16.17 3.76
C ARG A 54 1.21 15.28 4.55
N PRO A 55 2.37 14.90 3.97
CA PRO A 55 3.27 13.92 4.57
C PRO A 55 3.73 14.28 5.99
N GLU A 56 3.83 15.58 6.30
CA GLU A 56 4.16 16.08 7.63
C GLU A 56 3.18 15.63 8.72
N ALA A 57 1.89 15.46 8.38
CA ALA A 57 0.87 14.99 9.31
C ALA A 57 1.03 13.51 9.70
N TRP A 58 1.78 12.75 8.88
CA TRP A 58 1.92 11.29 9.03
C TRP A 58 3.26 10.88 9.64
N GLN A 59 4.22 11.78 9.81
CA GLN A 59 5.59 11.43 10.23
C GLN A 59 5.66 10.62 11.54
N GLN A 60 4.72 10.87 12.46
CA GLN A 60 4.64 10.16 13.73
C GLN A 60 3.65 8.99 13.72
N ASP A 61 2.85 8.86 12.67
CA ASP A 61 1.80 7.85 12.50
C ASP A 61 2.37 6.48 12.12
N ALA A 62 1.77 5.42 12.67
CA ALA A 62 2.17 4.04 12.40
C ALA A 62 2.28 3.71 10.90
N LEU A 63 1.58 4.40 10.01
CA LEU A 63 1.61 4.15 8.56
C LEU A 63 2.89 4.66 7.86
N ALA A 64 3.51 5.73 8.34
CA ALA A 64 4.62 6.40 7.63
C ALA A 64 5.93 6.47 8.44
N ARG A 65 5.93 6.00 9.69
CA ARG A 65 7.15 5.95 10.52
C ARG A 65 8.31 5.22 9.82
N PRO A 66 9.56 5.61 10.09
CA PRO A 66 10.74 5.02 9.45
C PRO A 66 10.79 3.50 9.53
N GLU A 67 10.39 2.90 10.65
CA GLU A 67 10.43 1.43 10.84
C GLU A 67 9.39 0.71 9.97
N SER A 68 8.19 1.30 9.82
CA SER A 68 7.13 0.79 8.94
C SER A 68 7.54 0.88 7.46
N ARG A 69 8.10 2.01 7.04
CA ARG A 69 8.67 2.18 5.69
C ARG A 69 9.86 1.24 5.45
N ALA A 70 10.70 1.01 6.46
CA ALA A 70 11.81 0.06 6.35
C ALA A 70 11.31 -1.39 6.22
N ALA A 71 10.28 -1.79 6.96
CA ALA A 71 9.68 -3.11 6.83
C ALA A 71 9.07 -3.35 5.45
N PHE A 72 8.35 -2.37 4.88
CA PHE A 72 7.82 -2.47 3.52
C PHE A 72 8.94 -2.54 2.47
N ARG A 73 9.99 -1.71 2.60
CA ARG A 73 11.15 -1.77 1.70
C ARG A 73 11.87 -3.13 1.76
N ARG A 74 12.00 -3.75 2.93
CA ARG A 74 12.56 -5.10 3.04
C ARG A 74 11.74 -6.13 2.26
N LEU A 75 10.41 -6.03 2.34
CA LEU A 75 9.51 -6.89 1.56
C LEU A 75 9.70 -6.70 0.05
N LEU A 76 9.79 -5.46 -0.44
CA LEU A 76 10.10 -5.19 -1.84
C LEU A 76 11.48 -5.75 -2.25
N ASN A 77 12.48 -5.59 -1.40
CA ASN A 77 13.84 -6.04 -1.64
C ASN A 77 14.01 -7.58 -1.69
N LEU A 78 12.96 -8.36 -1.41
CA LEU A 78 12.94 -9.78 -1.73
C LEU A 78 12.92 -10.05 -3.24
N GLY A 79 12.54 -9.05 -4.05
CA GLY A 79 12.33 -9.17 -5.49
C GLY A 79 10.90 -8.90 -5.93
N PHE A 80 10.04 -8.38 -5.04
CA PHE A 80 8.68 -7.98 -5.41
C PHE A 80 8.67 -6.59 -6.07
N THR A 81 7.89 -6.47 -7.14
CA THR A 81 7.59 -5.18 -7.79
C THR A 81 6.27 -4.62 -7.25
N GLU A 82 6.25 -3.36 -6.82
CA GLU A 82 5.01 -2.67 -6.46
C GLU A 82 4.37 -2.08 -7.73
N ALA A 83 3.21 -2.60 -8.12
CA ALA A 83 2.63 -2.37 -9.44
C ALA A 83 2.35 -0.88 -9.73
N PHE A 84 1.84 -0.13 -8.76
CA PHE A 84 1.44 1.25 -9.00
C PHE A 84 2.64 2.13 -9.29
N ARG A 85 3.72 1.99 -8.52
CA ARG A 85 4.97 2.72 -8.77
C ARG A 85 5.75 2.19 -9.96
N ALA A 86 5.48 0.97 -10.45
CA ALA A 86 6.03 0.53 -11.74
C ALA A 86 5.39 1.29 -12.92
N CYS A 87 4.09 1.59 -12.85
CA CYS A 87 3.35 2.28 -13.90
C CYS A 87 3.33 3.81 -13.75
N ASN A 88 3.41 4.33 -12.53
CA ASN A 88 3.15 5.74 -12.24
C ASN A 88 4.06 6.34 -11.17
N GLN A 89 4.76 7.42 -11.52
CA GLN A 89 5.65 8.17 -10.61
C GLN A 89 5.05 9.48 -10.08
N ALA A 90 3.88 9.89 -10.56
CA ALA A 90 3.28 11.15 -10.19
C ALA A 90 2.79 11.17 -8.73
N PRO A 91 2.84 12.34 -8.06
CA PRO A 91 2.18 12.55 -6.78
C PRO A 91 0.66 12.76 -6.96
N GLY A 92 -0.07 12.85 -5.85
CA GLY A 92 -1.49 13.23 -5.87
C GLY A 92 -2.47 12.09 -6.13
N MET A 93 -1.98 10.86 -6.18
CA MET A 93 -2.76 9.65 -6.44
C MET A 93 -2.84 8.82 -5.16
N TYR A 94 -4.05 8.71 -4.62
CA TYR A 94 -4.34 8.16 -3.29
C TYR A 94 -5.39 7.07 -3.40
N SER A 95 -5.35 6.10 -2.49
CA SER A 95 -6.31 5.00 -2.43
C SER A 95 -7.26 5.10 -1.24
N PHE A 96 -7.00 6.03 -0.31
CA PHE A 96 -7.77 6.23 0.91
C PHE A 96 -8.01 7.71 1.23
N TRP A 97 -9.22 8.03 1.68
CA TRP A 97 -9.61 9.32 2.27
C TRP A 97 -10.54 9.12 3.46
N ASP A 98 -10.10 9.60 4.62
CA ASP A 98 -10.89 9.61 5.86
C ASP A 98 -12.25 10.31 5.64
N TYR A 99 -13.30 9.85 6.31
CA TYR A 99 -14.61 10.48 6.26
C TYR A 99 -14.64 11.85 6.94
N GLN A 100 -13.69 12.11 7.84
CA GLN A 100 -13.62 13.31 8.64
C GLN A 100 -13.02 14.49 7.90
N ALA A 101 -13.32 15.67 8.44
CA ALA A 101 -12.82 16.95 7.98
C ALA A 101 -13.05 17.23 6.48
N GLY A 102 -13.87 16.47 5.75
CA GLY A 102 -14.00 16.64 4.29
C GLY A 102 -12.72 16.31 3.52
N ALA A 103 -11.95 15.29 3.95
CA ALA A 103 -10.70 14.89 3.32
C ALA A 103 -10.87 14.60 1.82
N TRP A 104 -11.97 13.94 1.43
CA TRP A 104 -12.32 13.71 0.02
C TRP A 104 -12.42 15.02 -0.79
N ASN A 105 -13.17 16.01 -0.29
CA ASN A 105 -13.41 17.29 -0.99
C ASN A 105 -12.11 18.10 -1.17
N ARG A 106 -11.13 17.93 -0.28
CA ARG A 106 -9.81 18.57 -0.36
C ARG A 106 -8.77 17.75 -1.12
N ASN A 107 -9.13 16.53 -1.55
CA ASN A 107 -8.17 15.54 -2.03
C ASN A 107 -7.02 15.27 -1.02
N ASP A 108 -7.34 15.30 0.27
CA ASP A 108 -6.42 15.09 1.40
C ASP A 108 -6.30 13.58 1.70
N GLY A 109 -5.74 12.84 0.75
CA GLY A 109 -5.68 11.38 0.76
C GLY A 109 -4.29 10.80 1.03
N ILE A 110 -4.24 9.48 1.16
CA ILE A 110 -3.03 8.67 1.23
C ILE A 110 -3.13 7.43 0.33
N ARG A 111 -1.99 6.88 -0.07
CA ARG A 111 -1.90 5.61 -0.81
C ARG A 111 -1.36 4.52 0.08
N ILE A 112 -2.23 3.57 0.44
CA ILE A 112 -1.94 2.48 1.37
C ILE A 112 -2.36 1.10 0.86
N ASP A 113 -3.06 1.05 -0.27
CA ASP A 113 -3.46 -0.17 -0.97
C ASP A 113 -2.46 -0.46 -2.09
N HIS A 114 -1.82 -1.63 -2.04
CA HIS A 114 -0.72 -1.98 -2.94
C HIS A 114 -0.92 -3.38 -3.54
N HIS A 115 -0.36 -3.57 -4.74
CA HIS A 115 -0.18 -4.88 -5.37
C HIS A 115 1.32 -5.16 -5.49
N LEU A 116 1.79 -6.19 -4.80
CA LEU A 116 3.18 -6.65 -4.88
C LEU A 116 3.25 -7.89 -5.77
N LEU A 117 3.98 -7.78 -6.87
CA LEU A 117 4.10 -8.79 -7.92
C LEU A 117 5.42 -9.53 -7.81
N SER A 118 5.40 -10.86 -7.90
CA SER A 118 6.65 -11.61 -8.16
C SER A 118 7.26 -11.20 -9.50
N PRO A 119 8.55 -11.51 -9.77
CA PRO A 119 9.14 -11.22 -11.07
C PRO A 119 8.30 -11.76 -12.25
N GLU A 120 7.79 -12.99 -12.14
CA GLU A 120 6.97 -13.62 -13.17
C GLU A 120 5.63 -12.91 -13.36
N ALA A 121 5.01 -12.41 -12.29
CA ALA A 121 3.78 -11.62 -12.40
C ALA A 121 4.06 -10.19 -12.91
N ALA A 122 5.21 -9.62 -12.58
CA ALA A 122 5.62 -8.29 -13.05
C ALA A 122 5.87 -8.28 -14.56
N ASP A 123 6.41 -9.36 -15.13
CA ASP A 123 6.57 -9.52 -16.59
C ASP A 123 5.23 -9.51 -17.33
N LEU A 124 4.14 -9.84 -16.65
CA LEU A 124 2.78 -9.83 -17.20
C LEU A 124 2.07 -8.48 -16.99
N LEU A 125 2.63 -7.54 -16.22
CA LEU A 125 1.97 -6.28 -15.89
C LEU A 125 1.81 -5.39 -17.12
N GLN A 126 0.57 -5.06 -17.46
CA GLN A 126 0.22 -4.16 -18.57
C GLN A 126 -0.14 -2.76 -18.07
N ASP A 127 -0.96 -2.67 -17.01
CA ASP A 127 -1.39 -1.39 -16.44
C ASP A 127 -1.69 -1.51 -14.94
N CYS A 128 -1.68 -0.36 -14.25
CA CYS A 128 -2.10 -0.23 -12.86
C CYS A 128 -2.70 1.17 -12.62
N TRP A 129 -3.94 1.23 -12.12
CA TRP A 129 -4.62 2.48 -11.85
C TRP A 129 -5.43 2.44 -10.55
N ILE A 130 -5.83 3.63 -10.08
CA ILE A 130 -6.66 3.79 -8.90
C ILE A 130 -8.03 4.30 -9.34
N GLU A 131 -9.09 3.57 -8.98
CA GLU A 131 -10.47 3.88 -9.36
C GLU A 131 -11.09 4.94 -8.44
N LYS A 132 -10.49 6.14 -8.48
CA LYS A 132 -10.79 7.25 -7.58
C LYS A 132 -12.26 7.70 -7.64
N ASP A 133 -12.90 7.59 -8.79
CA ASP A 133 -14.25 8.10 -9.01
C ASP A 133 -15.31 7.40 -8.14
N LEU A 134 -15.05 6.15 -7.71
CA LEU A 134 -15.94 5.42 -6.80
C LEU A 134 -16.04 6.09 -5.42
N ARG A 135 -15.04 6.87 -5.00
CA ARG A 135 -15.07 7.60 -3.73
C ARG A 135 -16.13 8.72 -3.71
N GLY A 136 -16.60 9.13 -4.89
CA GLY A 136 -17.64 10.15 -5.06
C GLY A 136 -19.08 9.62 -5.01
N TRP A 137 -19.29 8.31 -4.86
CA TRP A 137 -20.62 7.69 -4.83
C TRP A 137 -21.37 7.94 -3.51
N GLU A 138 -22.66 7.59 -3.47
CA GLU A 138 -23.44 7.62 -2.22
C GLU A 138 -22.96 6.52 -1.26
N LYS A 139 -22.61 6.89 -0.02
CA LYS A 139 -22.08 5.99 1.02
C LYS A 139 -20.92 5.11 0.52
N PRO A 140 -19.85 5.72 -0.01
CA PRO A 140 -18.71 4.99 -0.54
C PRO A 140 -17.86 4.45 0.62
N SER A 141 -16.98 3.49 0.33
CA SER A 141 -15.85 3.21 1.22
C SER A 141 -14.90 4.41 1.28
N ASP A 142 -14.17 4.51 2.38
CA ASP A 142 -13.02 5.38 2.57
C ASP A 142 -11.82 4.96 1.70
N HIS A 143 -11.77 3.68 1.29
CA HIS A 143 -10.86 3.18 0.28
C HIS A 143 -11.50 3.16 -1.12
N VAL A 144 -10.65 3.18 -2.15
CA VAL A 144 -11.03 2.86 -3.53
C VAL A 144 -10.22 1.68 -4.06
N PRO A 145 -10.76 0.94 -5.05
CA PRO A 145 -10.00 -0.11 -5.73
C PRO A 145 -8.72 0.42 -6.36
N VAL A 146 -7.66 -0.36 -6.21
CA VAL A 146 -6.45 -0.28 -7.03
C VAL A 146 -6.51 -1.49 -7.96
N TRP A 147 -6.42 -1.26 -9.26
CA TRP A 147 -6.50 -2.30 -10.27
C TRP A 147 -5.12 -2.57 -10.85
N ILE A 148 -4.92 -3.80 -11.31
CA ILE A 148 -3.83 -4.19 -12.20
C ILE A 148 -4.41 -4.95 -13.38
N GLU A 149 -3.83 -4.75 -14.56
CA GLU A 149 -4.09 -5.56 -15.74
C GLU A 149 -2.87 -6.45 -16.01
N LEU A 150 -3.11 -7.76 -16.16
CA LEU A 150 -2.07 -8.75 -16.44
C LEU A 150 -2.34 -9.41 -17.80
N ALA A 151 -1.28 -9.66 -18.55
CA ALA A 151 -1.34 -10.41 -19.80
C ALA A 151 -1.88 -11.84 -19.58
N ALA A 152 -2.63 -12.34 -20.57
CA ALA A 152 -3.23 -13.67 -20.59
C ALA A 152 -2.23 -14.76 -20.99
#